data_AF-A0A2V8G0A6-F1
#
_entry.id   AF-A0A2V8G0A6-F1
#
_cell.length_a   1.000
_cell.length_b   1.000
_cell.length_c   1.000
_cell.angle_alpha   90.00
_cell.angle_beta   90.00
_cell.angle_gamma   90.00
#
_symmetry.space_group_name_H-M   'P 1'
#
loop_
_entity.id
_entity.type
_entity.pdbx_description
1 polymer ?
#
loop_
_entity_poly.entity_id
_entity_poly.type
_entity_poly.pdbx_seq_one_letter_code
_entity_poly.pdbx_strand_id
1 'polypeptide(L)'
;MAAILFGLLALNYLLPIGRVGLNSRAAESVFYGLLVFSPVLCAGLLFSSSFKRSPSAAADFGANLLGAMVGGVCEYLALLEGYQFLLILVALCYLAAVLTAREARRATYVAAA
;
A
#
# COMPACT_ATOMS: atom_id res chain seq x y z
N MET A 1 -7.28 2.20 -9.33
CA MET A 1 -6.18 2.42 -8.36
C MET A 1 -5.93 1.21 -7.47
N ALA A 2 -6.91 0.68 -6.73
CA ALA A 2 -6.70 -0.53 -5.92
C ALA A 2 -6.13 -1.73 -6.70
N ALA A 3 -6.67 -2.02 -7.90
CA ALA A 3 -6.12 -3.08 -8.75
C ALA A 3 -4.65 -2.85 -9.15
N ILE A 4 -4.26 -1.60 -9.40
CA ILE A 4 -2.87 -1.24 -9.73
C ILE A 4 -1.97 -1.48 -8.52
N LEU A 5 -2.40 -1.07 -7.33
CA LEU A 5 -1.68 -1.32 -6.08
C LEU A 5 -1.44 -2.82 -5.87
N PHE A 6 -2.47 -3.66 -5.99
CA PHE A 6 -2.33 -5.11 -5.83
C PHE A 6 -1.44 -5.72 -6.92
N GLY A 7 -1.50 -5.23 -8.16
CA GLY A 7 -0.59 -5.63 -9.23
C GLY A 7 0.87 -5.31 -8.92
N LEU A 8 1.15 -4.12 -8.36
CA LEU A 8 2.51 -3.72 -7.96
C LEU A 8 3.01 -4.49 -6.74
N LEU A 9 2.14 -4.80 -5.78
CA LEU A 9 2.49 -5.68 -4.64
C LEU A 9 2.80 -7.09 -5.12
N ALA A 10 2.00 -7.65 -6.03
CA ALA A 10 2.26 -8.95 -6.63
C ALA A 10 3.59 -8.94 -7.41
N LEU A 11 3.86 -7.89 -8.18
CA LEU A 11 5.12 -7.74 -8.90
C LEU A 11 6.32 -7.69 -7.94
N ASN A 12 6.24 -6.91 -6.86
CA ASN A 12 7.26 -6.86 -5.81
C ASN A 12 7.48 -8.21 -5.13
N TYR A 13 6.40 -8.96 -4.92
CA TYR A 13 6.49 -10.28 -4.29
C TYR A 13 7.15 -11.31 -5.22
N LEU A 14 6.83 -11.28 -6.51
CA LEU A 14 7.36 -12.20 -7.52
C LEU A 14 8.79 -11.86 -7.96
N LEU A 15 9.21 -10.60 -7.84
CA LEU A 15 10.57 -10.14 -8.16
C LEU A 15 11.31 -9.73 -6.88
N PRO A 16 11.77 -10.70 -6.06
CA PRO A 16 12.55 -10.42 -4.88
C PRO A 16 13.86 -9.70 -5.24
N ILE A 17 14.32 -8.88 -4.30
CA ILE A 17 15.57 -8.12 -4.43
C ILE A 17 16.72 -9.09 -4.70
N GLY A 18 17.52 -8.80 -5.74
CA GLY A 18 18.64 -9.63 -6.18
C GLY A 18 18.29 -10.68 -7.24
N ARG A 19 17.02 -10.84 -7.63
CA ARG A 19 16.63 -11.77 -8.72
C ARG A 19 17.05 -11.28 -10.11
N VAL A 20 17.00 -9.97 -10.33
CA VAL A 20 17.49 -9.29 -11.53
C VAL A 20 18.81 -8.61 -11.18
N GLY A 21 19.90 -9.04 -11.82
CA GLY A 21 21.19 -8.36 -11.75
C GLY A 21 21.39 -7.43 -12.92
N LEU A 22 21.83 -6.20 -12.67
CA LEU A 22 22.24 -5.24 -13.71
C LEU A 22 23.75 -5.03 -13.67
N ASN A 23 24.34 -4.65 -14.81
CA ASN A 23 25.79 -4.44 -14.93
C ASN A 23 26.31 -3.28 -14.07
N SER A 24 25.43 -2.34 -13.68
CA SER A 24 25.75 -1.21 -12.82
C SER A 24 24.97 -1.27 -11.53
N ARG A 25 25.67 -1.16 -10.40
CA ARG A 25 25.06 -1.11 -9.06
C ARG A 25 24.10 0.07 -8.90
N ALA A 26 24.42 1.21 -9.50
CA ALA A 26 23.53 2.38 -9.46
C ALA A 26 22.21 2.11 -10.18
N ALA A 27 22.27 1.50 -11.37
CA ALA A 27 21.08 1.15 -12.13
C ALA A 27 20.23 0.10 -11.39
N GLU A 28 20.87 -0.89 -10.77
CA GLU A 28 20.22 -1.92 -9.96
C GLU A 28 19.47 -1.29 -8.76
N SER A 29 20.12 -0.40 -8.02
CA SER A 29 19.51 0.31 -6.89
C SER A 29 18.33 1.18 -7.32
N VAL A 30 18.43 1.90 -8.45
CA VAL A 30 17.32 2.70 -8.97
C VAL A 30 16.16 1.81 -9.38
N PHE A 31 16.42 0.69 -10.06
CA PHE A 31 15.40 -0.26 -10.46
C PHE A 31 14.61 -0.81 -9.28
N TYR A 32 15.31 -1.35 -8.27
CA TYR A 32 14.65 -1.88 -7.07
C TYR A 32 14.01 -0.78 -6.23
N GLY A 33 14.62 0.40 -6.16
CA GLY A 33 14.02 1.56 -5.49
C GLY A 33 12.67 1.92 -6.11
N LEU A 34 12.61 2.08 -7.43
CA LEU A 34 11.35 2.36 -8.13
C LEU A 34 10.33 1.23 -7.93
N LEU A 35 10.77 -0.02 -7.99
CA LEU A 35 9.90 -1.17 -7.78
C LEU A 35 9.28 -1.16 -6.38
N VAL A 36 10.09 -1.00 -5.34
CA VAL A 36 9.68 -1.00 -3.92
C VAL A 36 8.82 0.21 -3.57
N PHE A 37 9.14 1.40 -4.07
CA PHE A 37 8.36 2.61 -3.80
C PHE A 37 7.10 2.75 -4.66
N SER A 38 6.96 2.00 -5.76
CA SER A 38 5.77 2.08 -6.62
C SER A 38 4.44 1.78 -5.90
N PRO A 39 4.29 0.73 -5.05
CA PRO A 39 3.08 0.55 -4.26
C PRO A 39 2.89 1.65 -3.22
N VAL A 40 3.97 2.19 -2.63
CA VAL A 40 3.91 3.29 -1.65
C VAL A 40 3.33 4.56 -2.29
N LEU A 41 3.74 4.88 -3.52
CA LEU A 41 3.16 5.98 -4.30
C LEU A 41 1.66 5.74 -4.57
N CYS A 42 1.28 4.53 -5.00
CA CYS A 42 -0.11 4.19 -5.28
C CYS A 42 -1.00 4.27 -4.03
N ALA A 43 -0.49 3.81 -2.89
CA ALA A 43 -1.07 3.96 -1.57
C ALA A 43 -1.34 5.43 -1.22
N GLY A 44 -0.33 6.29 -1.40
CA GLY A 44 -0.46 7.74 -1.20
C GLY A 44 -1.51 8.37 -2.11
N LEU A 45 -1.55 8.03 -3.39
CA LEU A 45 -2.56 8.53 -4.34
C LEU A 45 -3.98 8.06 -3.98
N LEU A 46 -4.13 6.82 -3.52
CA LEU A 46 -5.40 6.30 -3.00
C LEU A 46 -5.86 7.14 -1.81
N PHE A 47 -5.00 7.34 -0.81
CA PHE A 47 -5.30 8.20 0.34
C PHE A 47 -5.67 9.61 -0.11
N SER A 48 -4.86 10.28 -0.93
CA SER A 48 -5.16 11.63 -1.42
C SER A 48 -6.50 11.71 -2.15
N SER A 49 -6.86 10.69 -2.93
CA SER A 49 -8.15 10.66 -3.63
C SER A 49 -9.33 10.52 -2.66
N SER A 50 -9.18 9.74 -1.59
CA SER A 50 -10.20 9.59 -0.54
C SER A 50 -10.29 10.85 0.30
N PHE A 51 -9.14 11.42 0.68
CA PHE A 51 -9.01 12.62 1.49
C PHE A 51 -9.68 13.85 0.85
N LYS A 52 -9.64 13.98 -0.49
CA LYS A 52 -10.35 15.04 -1.22
C LYS A 52 -11.86 15.05 -0.98
N ARG A 53 -12.45 13.93 -0.56
CA ARG A 53 -13.89 13.77 -0.29
C ARG A 53 -14.16 13.63 1.21
N SER A 54 -13.17 13.95 2.05
CA SER A 54 -13.25 13.78 3.49
C SER A 54 -14.23 14.76 4.12
N PRO A 55 -15.18 14.29 4.95
CA PRO A 55 -16.01 15.16 5.77
C PRO A 55 -15.26 15.75 6.97
N SER A 56 -14.12 15.17 7.37
CA SER A 56 -13.28 15.65 8.47
C SER A 56 -11.79 15.44 8.16
N ALA A 57 -11.18 16.45 7.54
CA ALA A 57 -9.77 16.41 7.13
C ALA A 57 -8.80 16.13 8.30
N ALA A 58 -9.06 16.67 9.49
CA ALA A 58 -8.21 16.44 10.65
C ALA A 58 -8.22 14.96 11.09
N ALA A 59 -9.39 14.34 11.12
CA ALA A 59 -9.53 12.94 11.53
C ALA A 59 -8.87 11.99 10.51
N ASP A 60 -9.12 12.18 9.21
CA ASP A 60 -8.57 11.31 8.17
C ASP A 60 -7.05 11.45 8.04
N PHE A 61 -6.52 12.68 8.22
CA PHE A 61 -5.08 12.89 8.25
C PHE A 61 -4.44 12.25 9.49
N GLY A 62 -5.08 12.39 10.65
CA GLY A 62 -4.66 11.73 11.89
C GLY A 62 -4.63 10.21 11.75
N ALA A 63 -5.65 9.61 11.13
CA ALA A 63 -5.70 8.18 10.85
C ALA A 63 -4.57 7.73 9.90
N ASN A 64 -4.28 8.52 8.85
CA ASN A 64 -3.16 8.24 7.96
C ASN A 64 -1.80 8.31 8.67
N LEU A 65 -1.60 9.30 9.55
CA LEU A 65 -0.39 9.43 10.34
C LEU A 65 -0.21 8.25 11.31
N LEU A 66 -1.27 7.88 12.04
CA LEU A 66 -1.26 6.71 12.92
C LEU A 66 -0.96 5.42 12.13
N GLY A 67 -1.59 5.25 10.97
CA GLY A 67 -1.32 4.12 10.08
C GLY A 67 0.13 4.08 9.61
N ALA A 68 0.73 5.23 9.26
CA ALA A 68 2.14 5.31 8.89
C ALA A 68 3.08 4.94 10.06
N MET A 69 2.76 5.39 11.27
CA MET A 69 3.53 5.03 12.48
C MET A 69 3.45 3.53 12.76
N VAL A 70 2.24 2.96 12.74
CA VAL A 70 2.04 1.51 12.93
C VAL A 70 2.74 0.72 11.81
N GLY A 71 2.63 1.17 10.56
CA GLY A 71 3.33 0.56 9.42
C GLY A 71 4.85 0.57 9.59
N GLY A 72 5.42 1.69 10.05
CA GLY A 72 6.86 1.78 10.37
C GLY A 72 7.29 0.83 11.48
N VAL A 73 6.43 0.58 12.48
CA VAL A 73 6.68 -0.47 13.49
C VAL A 73 6.58 -1.87 12.88
N CYS A 74 5.61 -2.12 12.01
CA CYS A 74 5.46 -3.41 11.33
C CYS A 74 6.63 -3.75 10.40
N GLU A 75 7.37 -2.76 9.90
CA GLU A 75 8.57 -2.98 9.09
C GLU A 75 9.64 -3.80 9.84
N TYR A 76 9.72 -3.67 11.18
CA TYR A 76 10.62 -4.49 11.99
C TYR A 76 10.31 -5.99 11.93
N LEU A 77 9.07 -6.39 11.60
CA LEU A 77 8.72 -7.80 11.39
C LEU A 77 9.45 -8.39 10.17
N ALA A 78 9.83 -7.55 9.19
CA ALA A 78 10.61 -8.00 8.04
C ALA A 78 12.03 -8.46 8.43
N LEU A 79 12.55 -8.05 9.59
CA LEU A 79 13.83 -8.56 10.11
C LEU A 79 13.71 -10.00 10.62
N LEU A 80 12.51 -10.41 11.05
CA LEU A 80 12.25 -11.76 11.55
C LEU A 80 11.83 -12.71 10.42
N GLU A 81 10.87 -12.29 9.60
CA GLU A 81 10.20 -13.14 8.59
C GLU A 81 10.63 -12.84 7.14
N GLY A 82 11.42 -11.78 6.93
CA GLY A 82 11.83 -11.31 5.61
C GLY A 82 10.86 -10.32 4.96
N TYR A 83 11.34 -9.63 3.91
CA TYR A 83 10.60 -8.57 3.22
C TYR A 83 9.28 -9.04 2.57
N GLN A 84 9.21 -10.29 2.10
CA GLN A 84 8.00 -10.82 1.47
C GLN A 84 6.82 -10.91 2.45
N PHE A 85 7.08 -11.15 3.74
CA PHE A 85 6.05 -11.13 4.77
C PHE A 85 5.41 -9.74 4.90
N LEU A 86 6.23 -8.68 4.85
CA LEU A 86 5.75 -7.30 4.90
C LEU A 86 4.81 -6.98 3.73
N LEU A 87 5.12 -7.48 2.52
CA LEU A 87 4.24 -7.31 1.36
C LEU A 87 2.87 -7.97 1.55
N ILE A 88 2.82 -9.15 2.18
CA ILE A 88 1.57 -9.85 2.51
C ILE A 88 0.77 -9.02 3.51
N LEU A 89 1.42 -8.52 4.57
CA LEU A 89 0.78 -7.68 5.57
C LEU A 89 0.16 -6.42 4.95
N VAL A 90 0.91 -5.74 4.08
CA VAL A 90 0.41 -4.57 3.33
C VAL A 90 -0.79 -4.94 2.44
N ALA A 91 -0.72 -6.07 1.73
CA ALA A 91 -1.81 -6.55 0.90
C ALA A 91 -3.09 -6.83 1.72
N LEU A 92 -2.97 -7.45 2.89
CA LEU A 92 -4.10 -7.72 3.79
C LEU A 92 -4.73 -6.43 4.31
N CYS A 93 -3.91 -5.46 4.75
CA CYS A 93 -4.39 -4.15 5.20
C CYS A 93 -5.17 -3.42 4.09
N TYR A 94 -4.63 -3.38 2.87
CA TYR A 94 -5.33 -2.74 1.75
C TYR A 94 -6.56 -3.51 1.27
N LEU A 95 -6.55 -4.83 1.38
CA LEU A 95 -7.73 -5.64 1.09
C LEU A 95 -8.87 -5.30 2.06
N ALA A 96 -8.58 -5.27 3.36
CA ALA A 96 -9.55 -4.87 4.38
C ALA A 96 -10.10 -3.46 4.09
N ALA A 97 -9.25 -2.49 3.78
CA ALA A 97 -9.67 -1.13 3.42
C ALA A 97 -10.58 -1.09 2.18
N VAL A 98 -10.32 -1.91 1.17
CA VAL A 98 -11.17 -1.99 -0.03
C VAL A 98 -12.52 -2.62 0.28
N LEU A 99 -12.55 -3.68 1.10
CA LEU A 99 -13.79 -4.36 1.48
C LEU A 99 -14.71 -3.43 2.28
N THR A 100 -14.20 -2.78 3.33
CA THR A 100 -14.99 -1.84 4.16
C THR A 100 -15.50 -0.65 3.34
N ALA A 101 -14.69 -0.12 2.42
CA ALA A 101 -15.11 0.96 1.54
C ALA A 101 -16.19 0.51 0.54
N ARG A 102 -16.20 -0.75 0.10
CA ARG A 102 -17.26 -1.29 -0.77
C ARG A 102 -18.56 -1.47 -0.01
N GLU A 103 -18.51 -1.98 1.22
CA GLU A 103 -19.67 -2.15 2.10
C GLU A 103 -20.34 -0.81 2.40
N ALA A 104 -19.56 0.20 2.77
CA ALA A 104 -20.06 1.55 3.01
C ALA A 104 -20.81 2.12 1.79
N ARG A 105 -20.23 2.02 0.58
CA ARG A 105 -20.89 2.46 -0.66
C ARG A 105 -22.17 1.69 -0.96
N ARG A 106 -22.20 0.39 -0.69
CA ARG A 106 -23.37 -0.46 -0.91
C ARG A 106 -24.51 -0.09 0.04
N ALA A 107 -24.21 0.16 1.31
CA ALA A 107 -25.19 0.61 2.30
C ALA A 107 -25.84 1.95 1.89
N THR A 108 -25.05 2.91 1.41
CA THR A 108 -25.57 4.18 0.90
C THR A 108 -26.49 4.01 -0.30
N TYR A 109 -26.17 3.11 -1.23
CA TYR A 109 -27.01 2.83 -2.40
C TYR A 109 -28.35 2.21 -2.02
N VAL A 110 -28.35 1.23 -1.09
CA VAL A 110 -29.60 0.60 -0.61
C VAL A 110 -30.48 1.58 0.15
N ALA A 111 -29.90 2.49 0.94
CA ALA A 111 -30.67 3.52 1.66
C ALA A 111 -31.27 4.60 0.75
N ALA A 112 -30.80 4.73 -0.50
CA ALA A 112 -31.26 5.71 -1.47
C ALA A 112 -32.25 5.13 -2.51
N ALA A 113 -32.53 3.82 -2.47
CA ALA A 113 -33.47 3.11 -3.34
C ALA A 113 -34.78 2.84 -2.60
#